data_AF-A0A2G2EBK0-F1
#
_entry.id   AF-A0A2G2EBK0-F1
#
_cell.length_a   1.000
_cell.length_b   1.000
_cell.length_c   1.000
_cell.angle_alpha   90.00
_cell.angle_beta   90.00
_cell.angle_gamma   90.00
#
_symmetry.space_group_name_H-M   'P 1'
#
loop_
_entity.id
_entity.type
_entity.pdbx_description
1 polymer ?
#
loop_
_entity_poly.entity_id
_entity_poly.type
_entity_poly.pdbx_seq_one_letter_code
_entity_poly.pdbx_strand_id
1 'polypeptide(L)'
;MDFQKKYPLLQFPNEHIVIQWERGYKRVNLSYNDRVISKIQGAGKLMKGVKLNDPELGVIELKLSEKPIAINLIVGGYHSPVNVSYPTKELKSASPIFWVLSAMSILGAIYEGVSLSQWYGAFLAIIVTFVNILSIAIYTSTAILIQRGYSWAFFMGASWYSLFTLYYLSDLFLSGIYLDTFFIAAIRIVVTFMFAYYFKYATASIRHKKYERAIKSSNEVLDNFF
;
A
#
# COMPACT_ATOMS: atom_id res chain seq x y z
N MET A 1 6.06 -20.96 -28.92
CA MET A 1 5.90 -20.29 -27.62
C MET A 1 5.62 -21.38 -26.61
N ASP A 2 6.35 -21.40 -25.51
CA ASP A 2 6.34 -22.55 -24.59
C ASP A 2 5.28 -22.40 -23.50
N PHE A 3 4.97 -21.15 -23.13
CA PHE A 3 4.07 -20.81 -22.05
C PHE A 3 3.12 -19.69 -22.48
N GLN A 4 1.91 -19.71 -21.92
CA GLN A 4 0.90 -18.69 -22.11
C GLN A 4 0.15 -18.47 -20.80
N LYS A 5 -0.19 -17.21 -20.51
CA LYS A 5 -1.10 -16.85 -19.44
C LYS A 5 -2.00 -15.71 -19.86
N LYS A 6 -3.28 -15.82 -19.51
CA LYS A 6 -4.28 -14.77 -19.69
C LYS A 6 -4.27 -13.87 -18.46
N TYR A 7 -4.22 -12.56 -18.70
CA TYR A 7 -4.24 -11.53 -17.69
C TYR A 7 -5.52 -10.71 -17.86
N PRO A 8 -6.55 -10.96 -17.03
CA PRO A 8 -7.77 -10.18 -17.05
C PRO A 8 -7.45 -8.70 -16.84
N LEU A 9 -8.15 -7.84 -17.58
CA LEU A 9 -8.05 -6.41 -17.46
C LEU A 9 -9.09 -5.90 -16.47
N LEU A 10 -8.65 -5.17 -15.45
CA LEU A 10 -9.58 -4.57 -14.47
C LEU A 10 -10.42 -3.43 -15.07
N GLN A 11 -9.89 -2.74 -16.08
CA GLN A 11 -10.57 -1.61 -16.70
C GLN A 11 -11.65 -2.04 -17.69
N PHE A 12 -11.48 -3.22 -18.29
CA PHE A 12 -12.33 -3.74 -19.35
C PHE A 12 -12.85 -5.12 -18.92
N PRO A 13 -14.05 -5.18 -18.29
CA PRO A 13 -14.63 -6.44 -17.84
C PRO A 13 -14.82 -7.38 -19.04
N ASN A 14 -14.47 -8.66 -18.85
CA ASN A 14 -14.43 -9.73 -19.87
C ASN A 14 -13.27 -9.70 -20.86
N GLU A 15 -12.41 -8.69 -20.80
CA GLU A 15 -11.23 -8.63 -21.65
C GLU A 15 -9.97 -9.10 -20.93
N HIS A 16 -9.02 -9.59 -21.72
CA HIS A 16 -7.76 -10.08 -21.20
C HIS A 16 -6.63 -9.81 -22.18
N ILE A 17 -5.48 -9.50 -21.62
CA ILE A 17 -4.23 -9.52 -22.35
C ILE A 17 -3.65 -10.92 -22.26
N VAL A 18 -3.23 -11.45 -23.40
CA VAL A 18 -2.52 -12.71 -23.48
C VAL A 18 -1.04 -12.42 -23.48
N ILE A 19 -0.33 -13.03 -22.53
CA ILE A 19 1.12 -12.99 -22.48
C ILE A 19 1.64 -14.38 -22.79
N GLN A 20 2.45 -14.49 -23.84
CA GLN A 20 3.12 -15.73 -24.23
C GLN A 20 4.62 -15.57 -24.06
N TRP A 21 5.31 -16.59 -23.58
CA TRP A 21 6.75 -16.54 -23.42
C TRP A 21 7.46 -17.86 -23.67
N GLU A 22 8.74 -17.75 -24.00
CA GLU A 22 9.68 -18.86 -24.08
C GLU A 22 10.36 -19.09 -22.72
N ARG A 23 10.86 -20.30 -22.49
CA ARG A 23 11.58 -20.66 -21.25
C ARG A 23 12.67 -19.63 -20.91
N GLY A 24 12.67 -19.18 -19.65
CA GLY A 24 13.59 -18.14 -19.17
C GLY A 24 13.26 -16.72 -19.64
N TYR A 25 12.05 -16.48 -20.16
CA TYR A 25 11.59 -15.17 -20.65
C TYR A 25 12.50 -14.58 -21.74
N LYS A 26 13.10 -15.44 -22.56
CA LYS A 26 13.96 -15.04 -23.70
C LYS A 26 13.19 -14.19 -24.71
N ARG A 27 11.93 -14.54 -24.94
CA ARG A 27 10.98 -13.81 -25.77
C ARG A 27 9.64 -13.78 -25.07
N VAL A 28 9.04 -12.59 -25.01
CA VAL A 28 7.71 -12.37 -24.46
C VAL A 28 6.87 -11.63 -25.49
N ASN A 29 5.75 -12.22 -25.89
CA ASN A 29 4.77 -11.59 -26.76
C ASN A 29 3.57 -11.14 -25.93
N LEU A 30 3.16 -9.90 -26.18
CA LEU A 30 1.97 -9.30 -25.61
C LEU A 30 0.91 -9.19 -26.70
N SER A 31 -0.26 -9.78 -26.50
CA SER A 31 -1.39 -9.66 -27.41
C SER A 31 -2.69 -9.33 -26.70
N TYR A 32 -3.60 -8.69 -27.42
CA TYR A 32 -4.91 -8.24 -26.97
C TYR A 32 -5.85 -8.29 -28.17
N ASN A 33 -7.06 -8.85 -28.03
CA ASN A 33 -8.05 -9.00 -29.11
C ASN A 33 -7.41 -9.45 -30.46
N ASP A 34 -6.64 -10.54 -30.42
CA ASP A 34 -5.92 -11.13 -31.55
C ASP A 34 -4.86 -10.27 -32.27
N ARG A 35 -4.63 -9.03 -31.81
CA ARG A 35 -3.48 -8.23 -32.24
C ARG A 35 -2.27 -8.40 -31.32
N VAL A 36 -1.08 -8.42 -31.91
CA VAL A 36 0.18 -8.37 -31.15
C VAL A 36 0.51 -6.91 -30.86
N ILE A 37 0.46 -6.53 -29.59
CA ILE A 37 0.82 -5.18 -29.14
C ILE A 37 2.34 -5.01 -29.20
N SER A 38 3.09 -5.98 -28.68
CA SER A 38 4.55 -5.86 -28.60
C SER A 38 5.24 -7.22 -28.46
N LYS A 39 6.50 -7.25 -28.87
CA LYS A 39 7.42 -8.39 -28.70
C LYS A 39 8.66 -7.90 -27.95
N ILE A 40 8.84 -8.40 -26.74
CA ILE A 40 9.94 -8.03 -25.85
C ILE A 40 10.98 -9.15 -25.88
N GLN A 41 12.24 -8.79 -26.16
CA GLN A 41 13.35 -9.74 -26.17
C GLN A 41 14.22 -9.56 -24.93
N GLY A 42 14.47 -10.66 -24.24
CA GLY A 42 15.35 -10.77 -23.08
C GLY A 42 14.69 -10.45 -21.74
N ALA A 43 14.89 -11.34 -20.76
CA ALA A 43 14.42 -11.18 -19.39
C ALA A 43 14.94 -9.90 -18.71
N GLY A 44 16.14 -9.45 -19.06
CA GLY A 44 16.75 -8.24 -18.47
C GLY A 44 15.95 -6.96 -18.72
N LYS A 45 15.27 -6.85 -19.89
CA LYS A 45 14.38 -5.71 -20.16
C LYS A 45 13.14 -5.76 -19.27
N LEU A 46 12.58 -6.94 -19.07
CA LEU A 46 11.41 -7.15 -18.22
C LEU A 46 11.72 -6.96 -16.72
N MET A 47 12.94 -7.28 -16.27
CA MET A 47 13.37 -6.99 -14.90
C MET A 47 13.37 -5.47 -14.61
N LYS A 48 13.85 -4.67 -15.56
CA LYS A 48 13.84 -3.20 -15.45
C LYS A 48 12.44 -2.60 -15.57
N GLY A 49 11.49 -3.36 -16.11
CA GLY A 49 10.15 -2.88 -16.45
C GLY A 49 10.13 -2.27 -17.85
N VAL A 50 9.19 -2.72 -18.68
CA VAL A 50 8.98 -2.20 -20.03
C VAL A 50 7.64 -1.49 -20.06
N LYS A 51 7.66 -0.20 -20.39
CA LYS A 51 6.45 0.60 -20.62
C LYS A 51 6.17 0.67 -22.11
N LEU A 52 4.93 0.42 -22.49
CA LEU A 52 4.42 0.43 -23.84
C LEU A 52 3.20 1.34 -23.85
N ASN A 53 3.03 2.15 -24.90
CA ASN A 53 1.80 2.90 -25.10
C ASN A 53 0.98 2.18 -26.15
N ASP A 54 -0.22 1.78 -25.78
CA ASP A 54 -1.22 1.21 -26.68
C ASP A 54 -2.37 2.22 -26.84
N PRO A 55 -2.88 2.46 -28.06
CA PRO A 55 -3.93 3.45 -28.30
C PRO A 55 -5.25 3.16 -27.57
N GLU A 56 -5.58 1.88 -27.34
CA GLU A 56 -6.85 1.49 -26.71
C GLU A 56 -6.69 1.28 -25.20
N LEU A 57 -5.56 0.70 -24.79
CA LEU A 57 -5.31 0.32 -23.39
C LEU A 57 -4.50 1.36 -22.60
N GLY A 58 -3.95 2.37 -23.27
CA GLY A 58 -3.09 3.38 -22.69
C GLY A 58 -1.69 2.83 -22.34
N VAL A 59 -1.15 3.25 -21.19
CA VAL A 59 0.19 2.83 -20.75
C VAL A 59 0.14 1.41 -20.18
N ILE A 60 0.80 0.47 -20.84
CA ILE A 60 1.00 -0.90 -20.38
C ILE A 60 2.42 -1.05 -19.85
N GLU A 61 2.56 -1.46 -18.61
CA GLU A 61 3.83 -1.78 -17.98
C GLU A 61 3.93 -3.29 -17.70
N LEU A 62 4.99 -3.90 -18.24
CA LEU A 62 5.36 -5.30 -18.04
C LEU A 62 6.62 -5.38 -17.21
N LYS A 63 6.54 -6.05 -16.06
CA LYS A 63 7.68 -6.23 -15.16
C LYS A 63 7.78 -7.66 -14.67
N LEU A 64 8.98 -8.23 -14.58
CA LEU A 64 9.19 -9.47 -13.85
C LEU A 64 9.19 -9.21 -12.34
N SER A 65 8.31 -9.89 -11.62
CA SER A 65 8.36 -10.04 -10.16
C SER A 65 9.59 -10.87 -9.79
N GLU A 66 10.24 -10.55 -8.68
CA GLU A 66 11.44 -11.27 -8.23
C GLU A 66 11.11 -12.52 -7.40
N LYS A 67 9.96 -12.54 -6.69
CA LYS A 67 9.58 -13.63 -5.78
C LYS A 67 8.06 -13.89 -5.71
N PRO A 68 7.54 -14.97 -6.33
CA PRO A 68 8.17 -15.80 -7.35
C PRO A 68 8.40 -15.06 -8.68
N ILE A 69 9.28 -15.61 -9.53
CA ILE A 69 9.59 -15.07 -10.85
C ILE A 69 8.38 -15.23 -11.78
N ALA A 70 7.64 -14.14 -11.98
CA ALA A 70 6.44 -14.12 -12.81
C ALA A 70 6.24 -12.74 -13.45
N ILE A 71 5.50 -12.70 -14.57
CA ILE A 71 5.19 -11.44 -15.24
C ILE A 71 4.07 -10.74 -14.47
N ASN A 72 4.34 -9.51 -14.05
CA ASN A 72 3.36 -8.55 -13.57
C ASN A 72 2.94 -7.65 -14.74
N LEU A 73 1.64 -7.62 -15.01
CA LEU A 73 1.03 -6.75 -16.01
C LEU A 73 0.30 -5.61 -15.31
N ILE A 74 0.63 -4.37 -15.67
CA ILE A 74 -0.02 -3.16 -15.18
C ILE A 74 -0.55 -2.41 -16.41
N VAL A 75 -1.84 -2.08 -16.44
CA VAL A 75 -2.46 -1.34 -17.55
C VAL A 75 -3.08 -0.07 -16.98
N GLY A 76 -2.69 1.10 -17.47
CA GLY A 76 -3.14 2.41 -16.97
C GLY A 76 -2.92 2.60 -15.45
N GLY A 77 -1.89 1.97 -14.88
CA GLY A 77 -1.62 1.97 -13.44
C GLY A 77 -2.40 0.91 -12.62
N TYR A 78 -3.19 0.05 -13.26
CA TYR A 78 -3.95 -1.02 -12.61
C TYR A 78 -3.27 -2.38 -12.82
N HIS A 79 -2.96 -3.07 -11.72
CA HIS A 79 -2.39 -4.42 -11.75
C HIS A 79 -3.45 -5.45 -12.15
N SER A 80 -3.14 -6.34 -13.09
CA SER A 80 -4.04 -7.47 -13.37
C SER A 80 -4.25 -8.34 -12.10
N PRO A 81 -5.46 -8.89 -11.87
CA PRO A 81 -5.79 -9.65 -10.65
C PRO A 81 -4.94 -10.91 -10.45
N VAL A 82 -4.42 -11.46 -11.54
CA VAL A 82 -3.58 -12.68 -11.55
C VAL A 82 -2.08 -12.38 -11.39
N ASN A 83 -1.73 -11.12 -11.13
CA ASN A 83 -0.36 -10.73 -10.80
C ASN A 83 0.06 -11.35 -9.47
N VAL A 84 1.33 -11.74 -9.42
CA VAL A 84 1.90 -12.45 -8.27
C VAL A 84 2.12 -11.52 -7.06
N SER A 85 2.37 -10.24 -7.31
CA SER A 85 2.45 -9.20 -6.26
C SER A 85 1.17 -8.36 -6.26
N TYR A 86 0.18 -8.80 -5.49
CA TYR A 86 -1.06 -8.07 -5.29
C TYR A 86 -0.78 -6.83 -4.41
N PRO A 87 -1.21 -5.60 -4.77
CA PRO A 87 -0.92 -4.38 -3.98
C PRO A 87 -1.34 -4.49 -2.51
N THR A 88 -2.39 -5.26 -2.23
CA THR A 88 -2.85 -5.53 -0.86
C THR A 88 -1.88 -6.43 -0.09
N LYS A 89 -1.13 -7.32 -0.76
CA LYS A 89 -0.10 -8.16 -0.13
C LYS A 89 1.10 -7.30 0.29
N GLU A 90 1.54 -6.39 -0.59
CA GLU A 90 2.60 -5.42 -0.26
C GLU A 90 2.17 -4.51 0.90
N LEU A 91 0.93 -3.99 0.87
CA LEU A 91 0.40 -3.15 1.94
C LEU A 91 0.33 -3.88 3.29
N LYS A 92 0.06 -5.19 3.32
CA LYS A 92 0.07 -5.99 4.56
C LYS A 92 1.43 -5.93 5.28
N SER A 93 2.53 -5.75 4.55
CA SER A 93 3.87 -5.60 5.14
C SER A 93 4.04 -4.29 5.93
N ALA A 94 3.12 -3.33 5.83
CA ALA A 94 3.10 -2.14 6.66
C ALA A 94 2.49 -2.39 8.07
N SER A 95 1.75 -3.49 8.27
CA SER A 95 1.10 -3.81 9.56
C SER A 95 2.08 -3.86 10.75
N PRO A 96 3.29 -4.46 10.64
CA PRO A 96 4.27 -4.45 11.72
C PRO A 96 4.67 -3.06 12.20
N ILE A 97 4.72 -2.06 11.31
CA ILE A 97 5.03 -0.67 11.68
C ILE A 97 4.00 -0.15 12.68
N PHE A 98 2.71 -0.38 12.40
CA PHE A 98 1.62 0.04 13.29
C PHE A 98 1.60 -0.74 14.61
N TRP A 99 2.02 -2.01 14.62
CA TRP A 99 2.21 -2.75 15.87
C TRP A 99 3.31 -2.14 16.73
N VAL A 100 4.45 -1.78 16.13
CA VAL A 100 5.54 -1.08 16.82
C VAL A 100 5.06 0.28 17.35
N LEU A 101 4.32 1.05 16.55
CA LEU A 101 3.75 2.31 17.00
C LEU A 101 2.76 2.14 18.15
N SER A 102 1.93 1.11 18.14
CA SER A 102 1.03 0.79 19.25
C SER A 102 1.81 0.48 20.54
N ALA A 103 2.84 -0.37 20.44
CA ALA A 103 3.70 -0.70 21.58
C ALA A 103 4.42 0.55 22.13
N MET A 104 4.95 1.40 21.25
CA MET A 104 5.57 2.67 21.65
C MET A 104 4.57 3.62 22.33
N SER A 105 3.33 3.70 21.84
CA SER A 105 2.28 4.50 22.49
C SER A 105 1.90 3.96 23.87
N ILE A 106 1.90 2.64 24.08
CA ILE A 106 1.67 2.05 25.41
C ILE A 106 2.79 2.48 26.37
N LEU A 107 4.05 2.36 25.95
CA LEU A 107 5.20 2.77 26.77
C LEU A 107 5.17 4.28 27.07
N GLY A 108 4.85 5.10 26.06
CA GLY A 108 4.68 6.54 26.21
C GLY A 108 3.57 6.89 27.18
N ALA A 109 2.41 6.22 27.08
CA ALA A 109 1.27 6.44 27.99
C ALA A 109 1.62 6.14 29.45
N ILE A 110 2.37 5.07 29.71
CA ILE A 110 2.82 4.71 31.06
C ILE A 110 3.77 5.78 31.60
N TYR A 111 4.75 6.20 30.80
CA TYR A 111 5.73 7.22 31.19
C TYR A 111 5.07 8.58 31.45
N GLU A 112 4.28 9.07 30.49
CA GLU A 112 3.62 10.37 30.56
C GLU A 112 2.52 10.41 31.63
N GLY A 113 1.77 9.32 31.83
CA GLY A 113 0.71 9.26 32.83
C GLY A 113 1.24 9.45 34.26
N VAL A 114 2.41 8.86 34.56
CA VAL A 114 3.07 9.00 35.87
C VAL A 114 3.63 10.41 36.06
N SER A 115 4.25 10.99 35.03
CA SER A 115 4.85 12.32 35.14
C SER A 115 3.79 13.44 35.16
N LEU A 116 2.83 13.45 34.22
CA LEU A 116 1.89 14.56 34.07
C LEU A 116 0.96 14.75 35.27
N SER A 117 0.56 13.66 35.92
CA SER A 117 -0.28 13.72 37.13
C SER A 117 0.42 14.44 38.29
N GLN A 118 1.76 14.36 38.37
CA GLN A 118 2.56 14.99 39.41
C GLN A 118 2.84 16.47 39.12
N TRP A 119 3.10 16.82 37.85
CA TRP A 119 3.59 18.16 37.49
C TRP A 119 2.51 19.14 37.03
N TYR A 120 1.42 18.67 36.42
CA TYR A 120 0.45 19.53 35.72
C TYR A 120 -1.01 19.35 36.21
N GLY A 121 -1.22 18.48 37.20
CA GLY A 121 -2.52 18.23 37.81
C GLY A 121 -3.44 17.29 37.03
N ALA A 122 -4.52 16.88 37.67
CA ALA A 122 -5.38 15.78 37.21
C ALA A 122 -6.09 16.05 35.87
N PHE A 123 -6.50 17.30 35.61
CA PHE A 123 -7.25 17.63 34.39
C PHE A 123 -6.42 17.44 33.11
N LEU A 124 -5.19 17.98 33.08
CA LEU A 124 -4.29 17.82 31.95
C LEU A 124 -3.85 16.36 31.79
N ALA A 125 -3.60 15.65 32.90
CA ALA A 125 -3.28 14.24 32.87
C ALA A 125 -4.40 13.38 32.24
N ILE A 126 -5.68 13.69 32.52
CA ILE A 126 -6.83 12.99 31.91
C ILE A 126 -6.85 13.20 30.39
N ILE A 127 -6.66 14.43 29.91
CA ILE A 127 -6.67 14.74 28.47
C ILE A 127 -5.57 13.97 27.75
N VAL A 128 -4.34 14.02 28.26
CA VAL A 128 -3.20 13.33 27.63
C VAL A 128 -3.37 11.82 27.69
N THR A 129 -3.88 11.28 28.80
CA THR A 129 -4.21 9.85 28.92
C THR A 129 -5.22 9.43 27.86
N PHE A 130 -6.27 10.23 27.64
CA PHE A 130 -7.26 9.96 26.60
C PHE A 130 -6.65 9.95 25.19
N VAL A 131 -5.80 10.93 24.87
CA VAL A 131 -5.08 11.00 23.59
C VAL A 131 -4.17 9.78 23.38
N ASN A 132 -3.51 9.32 24.44
CA ASN A 132 -2.67 8.14 24.40
C ASN A 132 -3.48 6.86 24.17
N ILE A 133 -4.59 6.67 24.89
CA ILE A 133 -5.53 5.55 24.67
C ILE A 133 -6.05 5.56 23.23
N LEU A 134 -6.42 6.73 22.72
CA LEU A 134 -6.90 6.88 21.34
C LEU A 134 -5.81 6.52 20.31
N SER A 135 -4.57 6.91 20.58
CA SER A 135 -3.41 6.55 19.73
C SER A 135 -3.18 5.04 19.69
N ILE A 136 -3.24 4.36 20.84
CA ILE A 136 -3.13 2.91 20.93
C ILE A 136 -4.26 2.24 20.14
N ALA A 137 -5.51 2.71 20.29
CA ALA A 137 -6.66 2.19 19.58
C ALA A 137 -6.52 2.36 18.06
N ILE A 138 -6.10 3.54 17.58
CA ILE A 138 -5.93 3.82 16.15
C ILE A 138 -4.80 2.98 15.56
N TYR A 139 -3.63 2.88 16.20
CA TYR A 139 -2.53 2.09 15.66
C TYR A 139 -2.84 0.59 15.68
N THR A 140 -3.42 0.08 16.76
CA THR A 140 -3.82 -1.35 16.87
C THR A 140 -4.88 -1.71 15.84
N SER A 141 -5.95 -0.91 15.74
CA SER A 141 -7.01 -1.13 14.74
C SER A 141 -6.46 -1.04 13.32
N THR A 142 -5.58 -0.08 13.04
CA THR A 142 -4.89 0.04 11.74
C THR A 142 -4.08 -1.21 11.42
N ALA A 143 -3.27 -1.70 12.36
CA ALA A 143 -2.45 -2.89 12.18
C ALA A 143 -3.30 -4.12 11.81
N ILE A 144 -4.39 -4.35 12.56
CA ILE A 144 -5.32 -5.47 12.36
C ILE A 144 -6.04 -5.34 11.01
N LEU A 145 -6.58 -4.16 10.72
CA LEU A 145 -7.36 -3.90 9.50
C LEU A 145 -6.49 -4.03 8.25
N ILE A 146 -5.26 -3.50 8.25
CA ILE A 146 -4.32 -3.67 7.13
C ILE A 146 -3.98 -5.15 6.93
N GLN A 147 -3.74 -5.91 8.01
CA GLN A 147 -3.44 -7.34 7.93
C GLN A 147 -4.60 -8.14 7.31
N ARG A 148 -5.84 -7.74 7.63
CA ARG A 148 -7.09 -8.23 7.00
C ARG A 148 -7.31 -7.69 5.57
N GLY A 149 -6.45 -6.79 5.11
CA GLY A 149 -6.47 -6.21 3.76
C GLY A 149 -7.34 -4.97 3.60
N TYR A 150 -7.85 -4.35 4.67
CA TYR A 150 -8.59 -3.10 4.59
C TYR A 150 -7.65 -1.92 4.39
N SER A 151 -7.43 -1.57 3.12
CA SER A 151 -6.42 -0.61 2.69
C SER A 151 -6.71 0.84 3.11
N TRP A 152 -7.97 1.17 3.39
CA TRP A 152 -8.35 2.49 3.90
C TRP A 152 -7.79 2.77 5.30
N ALA A 153 -7.59 1.72 6.11
CA ALA A 153 -7.10 1.86 7.48
C ALA A 153 -5.67 2.43 7.53
N PHE A 154 -4.88 2.21 6.47
CA PHE A 154 -3.57 2.84 6.32
C PHE A 154 -3.64 4.37 6.42
N PHE A 155 -4.62 5.00 5.76
CA PHE A 155 -4.76 6.45 5.79
C PHE A 155 -5.14 6.95 7.19
N MET A 156 -5.94 6.19 7.93
CA MET A 156 -6.32 6.52 9.30
C MET A 156 -5.08 6.56 10.22
N GLY A 157 -4.32 5.47 10.28
CA GLY A 157 -3.11 5.40 11.11
C GLY A 157 -2.00 6.34 10.66
N ALA A 158 -1.75 6.46 9.36
CA ALA A 158 -0.72 7.35 8.83
C ALA A 158 -1.07 8.83 9.05
N SER A 159 -2.34 9.22 8.92
CA SER A 159 -2.77 10.60 9.19
C SER A 159 -2.66 10.94 10.67
N TRP A 160 -3.09 10.03 11.56
CA TRP A 160 -2.94 10.19 13.00
C TRP A 160 -1.46 10.36 13.37
N TYR A 161 -0.59 9.49 12.86
CA TYR A 161 0.84 9.59 13.09
C TYR A 161 1.45 10.91 12.59
N SER A 162 1.05 11.34 11.39
CA SER A 162 1.53 12.58 10.76
C SER A 162 1.12 13.80 11.56
N LEU A 163 -0.11 13.83 12.10
CA LEU A 163 -0.59 14.90 12.97
C LEU A 163 0.30 15.06 14.21
N PHE A 164 0.59 13.98 14.92
CA PHE A 164 1.48 14.04 16.08
C PHE A 164 2.93 14.32 15.69
N THR A 165 3.35 13.95 14.48
CA THR A 165 4.68 14.30 13.98
C THR A 165 4.81 15.80 13.76
N LEU A 166 3.79 16.44 13.19
CA LEU A 166 3.73 17.90 13.07
C LEU A 166 3.70 18.59 14.44
N TYR A 167 2.99 18.02 15.42
CA TYR A 167 3.02 18.51 16.81
C TYR A 167 4.43 18.47 17.39
N TYR A 168 5.12 17.32 17.32
CA TYR A 168 6.49 17.18 17.84
C TYR A 168 7.51 18.07 17.11
N LEU A 169 7.35 18.27 15.79
CA LEU A 169 8.18 19.21 15.05
C LEU A 169 7.93 20.65 15.51
N SER A 170 6.66 21.03 15.70
CA SER A 170 6.30 22.36 16.23
C SER A 170 6.87 22.58 17.63
N ASP A 171 6.81 21.58 18.51
CA ASP A 171 7.40 21.65 19.84
C ASP A 171 8.92 21.84 19.77
N LEU A 172 9.63 21.07 18.94
CA LEU A 172 11.07 21.23 18.73
C LEU A 172 11.46 22.65 18.28
N PHE A 173 10.63 23.30 17.44
CA PHE A 173 10.86 24.69 17.03
C PHE A 173 10.63 25.70 18.15
N LEU A 174 9.72 25.43 19.08
CA LEU A 174 9.32 26.35 20.15
C LEU A 174 10.13 26.19 21.44
N SER A 175 10.44 24.95 21.84
CA SER A 175 11.14 24.64 23.09
C SER A 175 12.67 24.67 22.95
N GLY A 176 13.19 24.68 21.71
CA GLY A 176 14.62 24.61 21.41
C GLY A 176 15.08 23.17 21.15
N ILE A 177 16.34 23.01 20.71
CA ILE A 177 16.91 21.70 20.35
C ILE A 177 17.36 20.97 21.63
N TYR A 178 16.40 20.42 22.37
CA TYR A 178 16.71 19.38 23.35
C TYR A 178 17.03 18.07 22.63
N LEU A 179 18.04 17.36 23.12
CA LEU A 179 18.63 16.20 22.46
C LEU A 179 17.61 15.06 22.29
N ASP A 180 16.79 14.84 23.30
CA ASP A 180 15.68 13.88 23.32
C ASP A 180 14.58 14.24 22.32
N THR A 181 14.10 15.48 22.31
CA THR A 181 13.08 15.95 21.37
C THR A 181 13.58 15.84 19.92
N PHE A 182 14.86 16.13 19.68
CA PHE A 182 15.49 15.96 18.37
C PHE A 182 15.50 14.49 17.92
N PHE A 183 15.92 13.56 18.78
CA PHE A 183 15.92 12.12 18.44
C PHE A 183 14.51 11.59 18.16
N ILE A 184 13.52 12.00 18.95
CA ILE A 184 12.12 11.62 18.74
C ILE A 184 11.63 12.15 17.39
N ALA A 185 11.92 13.42 17.07
CA ALA A 185 11.57 14.01 15.78
C ALA A 185 12.24 13.30 14.61
N ALA A 186 13.52 12.94 14.72
CA ALA A 186 14.27 12.21 13.68
C ALA A 186 13.66 10.83 13.41
N ILE A 187 13.35 10.06 14.46
CA ILE A 187 12.65 8.76 14.33
C ILE A 187 11.31 8.97 13.63
N ARG A 188 10.57 10.02 13.99
CA ARG A 188 9.28 10.32 13.37
C ARG A 188 9.37 10.63 11.88
N ILE A 189 10.41 11.35 11.47
CA ILE A 189 10.68 11.63 10.06
C ILE A 189 10.98 10.32 9.30
N VAL A 190 11.79 9.42 9.87
CA VAL A 190 12.10 8.12 9.23
C VAL A 190 10.83 7.30 9.01
N VAL A 191 9.97 7.17 10.02
CA VAL A 191 8.69 6.44 9.88
C VAL A 191 7.77 7.12 8.87
N THR A 192 7.77 8.45 8.81
CA THR A 192 7.00 9.21 7.81
C THR A 192 7.47 8.87 6.39
N PHE A 193 8.78 8.76 6.15
CA PHE A 193 9.31 8.28 4.86
C PHE A 193 8.88 6.84 4.55
N MET A 194 8.85 5.95 5.54
CA MET A 194 8.32 4.60 5.36
C MET A 194 6.84 4.64 4.94
N PHE A 195 6.02 5.49 5.55
CA PHE A 195 4.63 5.66 5.14
C PHE A 195 4.48 6.25 3.74
N ALA A 196 5.32 7.21 3.35
CA ALA A 196 5.33 7.72 1.98
C ALA A 196 5.57 6.61 0.94
N TYR A 197 6.47 5.65 1.24
CA TYR A 197 6.68 4.47 0.41
C TYR A 197 5.42 3.59 0.29
N TYR A 198 4.68 3.41 1.39
CA TYR A 198 3.47 2.59 1.41
C TYR A 198 2.22 3.27 0.82
N PHE A 199 2.23 4.60 0.69
CA PHE A 199 1.11 5.38 0.18
C PHE A 199 0.65 4.96 -1.22
N LYS A 200 1.60 4.68 -2.12
CA LYS A 200 1.30 4.21 -3.48
C LYS A 200 0.60 2.84 -3.49
N TYR A 201 0.94 1.95 -2.55
CA TYR A 201 0.33 0.63 -2.45
C TYR A 201 -1.07 0.70 -1.84
N ALA A 202 -1.27 1.59 -0.86
CA ALA A 202 -2.57 1.84 -0.25
C ALA A 202 -3.58 2.37 -1.28
N THR A 203 -3.20 3.40 -2.04
CA THR A 203 -4.02 3.97 -3.11
C THR A 203 -4.32 2.97 -4.22
N ALA A 204 -3.32 2.23 -4.70
CA ALA A 204 -3.50 1.18 -5.71
C ALA A 204 -4.44 0.07 -5.21
N SER A 205 -4.32 -0.34 -3.94
CA SER A 205 -5.18 -1.37 -3.36
C SER A 205 -6.64 -0.93 -3.19
N ILE A 206 -6.90 0.33 -2.79
CA ILE A 206 -8.28 0.87 -2.75
C ILE A 206 -8.91 0.88 -4.14
N ARG A 207 -8.18 1.40 -5.13
CA ARG A 207 -8.65 1.44 -6.52
C ARG A 207 -9.00 0.02 -6.98
N HIS A 208 -8.08 -0.93 -6.80
CA HIS A 208 -8.29 -2.33 -7.15
C HIS A 208 -9.58 -2.91 -6.54
N LYS A 209 -9.81 -2.70 -5.24
CA LYS A 209 -11.02 -3.20 -4.55
C LYS A 209 -12.31 -2.54 -5.02
N LYS A 210 -12.28 -1.25 -5.38
CA LYS A 210 -13.45 -0.56 -5.93
C LYS A 210 -13.87 -1.18 -7.27
N TYR A 211 -12.91 -1.50 -8.13
CA TYR A 211 -13.18 -2.13 -9.42
C TYR A 211 -13.60 -3.60 -9.28
N GLU A 212 -12.97 -4.39 -8.40
CA GLU A 212 -13.43 -5.76 -8.11
C GLU A 212 -14.90 -5.81 -7.67
N ARG A 213 -15.32 -4.86 -6.83
CA ARG A 213 -16.72 -4.75 -6.40
C ARG A 213 -17.65 -4.39 -7.57
N ALA A 214 -17.25 -3.49 -8.45
CA ALA A 214 -18.03 -3.10 -9.63
C ALA A 214 -18.21 -4.26 -10.62
N ILE A 215 -17.16 -5.07 -10.82
CA ILE A 215 -17.25 -6.27 -11.68
C ILE A 215 -18.18 -7.31 -11.05
N LYS A 216 -18.04 -7.58 -9.74
CA LYS A 216 -18.94 -8.51 -9.04
C LYS A 216 -20.40 -8.07 -9.12
N SER A 217 -20.70 -6.79 -8.87
CA SER A 217 -22.07 -6.30 -8.99
C SER A 217 -22.59 -6.38 -10.43
N SER A 218 -21.74 -6.16 -11.44
CA SER A 218 -22.15 -6.29 -12.84
C SER A 218 -22.48 -7.75 -13.22
N ASN A 219 -21.74 -8.72 -12.67
CA ASN A 219 -21.99 -10.14 -12.94
C ASN A 219 -23.19 -10.66 -12.14
N GLU A 220 -23.38 -10.23 -10.90
CA GLU A 220 -24.58 -10.57 -10.09
C GLU A 220 -25.87 -10.02 -10.71
N VAL A 221 -25.81 -8.90 -11.43
CA VAL A 221 -26.97 -8.39 -12.18
C VAL A 221 -27.29 -9.27 -13.39
N LEU A 222 -26.28 -9.83 -14.07
CA LEU A 222 -26.48 -10.70 -15.24
C LEU A 222 -26.95 -12.11 -14.87
N ASP A 223 -26.48 -12.66 -13.75
CA ASP A 223 -26.86 -14.00 -13.29
C ASP A 223 -28.32 -14.07 -12.79
N ASN A 224 -28.97 -12.93 -12.52
CA ASN A 224 -30.39 -12.87 -12.14
C ASN A 224 -31.36 -12.83 -13.33
N PHE A 225 -30.87 -12.88 -14.58
CA PHE A 225 -31.69 -12.84 -15.80
C PHE A 225 -31.76 -14.18 -16.56
N PHE A 226 -31.27 -15.28 -15.99
CA PHE A 226 -31.38 -16.63 -16.58
C PHE A 226 -32.18 -17.59 -15.69
#